data_AF-A0A1V5U1W5-F1
#
_entry.id   AF-A0A1V5U1W5-F1
#
_cell.length_a   1.000
_cell.length_b   1.000
_cell.length_c   1.000
_cell.angle_alpha   90.00
_cell.angle_beta   90.00
_cell.angle_gamma   90.00
#
_symmetry.space_group_name_H-M   'P 1'
#
loop_
_entity.id
_entity.type
_entity.pdbx_description
1 polymer ?
#
loop_
_entity_poly.entity_id
_entity_poly.type
_entity_poly.pdbx_seq_one_letter_code
_entity_poly.pdbx_strand_id
1 'polypeptide(L)' 'MRCSCKICGTYMVQREHGLASSCVCPDCGFACRDCMGSDQPPMSAEELRRRPEALLNRQGEED' A
#
# COMPACT_ATOMS: atom_id res chain seq x y z
N MET A 1 -0.12 -7.05 -9.30
CA MET A 1 0.40 -7.26 -7.93
C MET A 1 -0.34 -8.45 -7.34
N ARG A 2 0.38 -9.54 -6.98
CA ARG A 2 -0.20 -10.77 -6.44
C ARG A 2 0.47 -11.01 -5.09
N CYS A 3 -0.30 -10.98 -4.01
CA CYS A 3 0.22 -11.03 -2.65
C CYS A 3 -0.54 -12.05 -1.80
N SER A 4 0.08 -12.47 -0.70
CA SER A 4 -0.56 -13.21 0.38
C SER A 4 -1.22 -12.25 1.37
N CYS A 5 -2.30 -12.69 2.01
CA CYS A 5 -3.00 -11.92 3.02
C CYS A 5 -2.10 -11.68 4.24
N LYS A 6 -1.93 -10.42 4.64
CA LYS A 6 -1.16 -10.03 5.84
C LYS A 6 -1.74 -10.57 7.15
N ILE A 7 -3.00 -11.02 7.14
CA ILE A 7 -3.70 -11.54 8.33
C ILE A 7 -3.59 -13.06 8.44
N CYS A 8 -3.79 -13.80 7.33
CA CYS A 8 -3.89 -15.27 7.37
C CYS A 8 -2.98 -16.01 6.38
N GLY A 9 -2.18 -15.30 5.58
CA GLY A 9 -1.25 -15.88 4.60
C GLY A 9 -1.89 -16.38 3.30
N THR A 10 -3.21 -16.49 3.22
CA THR A 10 -3.92 -16.95 2.02
C THR A 10 -3.62 -16.07 0.80
N TYR A 11 -3.43 -16.69 -0.36
CA TYR A 11 -3.25 -15.98 -1.62
C TYR A 11 -4.48 -15.11 -1.95
N MET A 12 -4.25 -13.82 -2.20
CA MET A 12 -5.32 -12.84 -2.41
C MET A 12 -5.72 -12.71 -3.88
N VAL A 13 -7.00 -12.43 -4.11
CA VAL A 13 -7.56 -12.21 -5.46
C VAL A 13 -7.63 -10.71 -5.75
N GLN A 14 -7.13 -10.29 -6.91
CA GLN A 14 -7.21 -8.89 -7.34
C GLN A 14 -8.65 -8.57 -7.77
N ARG A 15 -9.23 -7.52 -7.18
CA ARG A 15 -10.44 -6.85 -7.66
C ARG A 15 -10.04 -5.61 -8.43
N GLU A 16 -10.34 -5.62 -9.72
CA GLU A 16 -9.98 -4.55 -10.65
C GLU A 16 -11.03 -3.43 -10.62
N HIS A 17 -10.59 -2.21 -10.32
CA HIS A 17 -11.42 -1.01 -10.28
C HIS A 17 -10.58 0.26 -10.48
N GLY A 18 -9.78 0.30 -11.55
CA GLY A 18 -8.89 1.42 -11.86
C GLY A 18 -7.91 1.72 -10.70
N LEU A 19 -7.80 2.99 -10.31
CA LEU A 19 -6.98 3.40 -9.15
C LEU A 19 -7.50 2.87 -7.82
N ALA A 20 -8.80 2.55 -7.75
CA ALA A 20 -9.42 1.95 -6.58
C ALA A 20 -9.35 0.41 -6.58
N SER A 21 -8.51 -0.20 -7.43
CA SER A 21 -8.27 -1.65 -7.39
C SER A 21 -7.73 -2.05 -6.02
N SER A 22 -7.97 -3.30 -5.64
CA SER A 22 -7.51 -3.85 -4.35
C SER A 22 -7.30 -5.36 -4.46
N CYS A 23 -6.52 -5.92 -3.56
CA CYS A 23 -6.48 -7.37 -3.35
C CYS A 23 -7.43 -7.72 -2.22
N VAL A 24 -8.28 -8.74 -2.39
CA VAL A 24 -9.22 -9.22 -1.37
C VAL A 24 -8.89 -10.66 -0.99
N CYS A 25 -8.78 -10.93 0.31
CA CYS A 25 -8.58 -12.27 0.83
C CYS A 25 -9.89 -13.07 0.75
N PRO A 26 -9.91 -14.25 0.12
CA PRO A 26 -11.11 -15.07 0.02
C PRO A 26 -11.52 -15.69 1.37
N ASP A 27 -10.58 -15.88 2.30
CA ASP A 27 -10.84 -16.59 3.55
C ASP A 27 -11.29 -15.66 4.68
N CYS A 28 -10.62 -14.51 4.84
CA CYS A 28 -10.89 -13.58 5.93
C CYS A 28 -11.49 -12.23 5.48
N GLY A 29 -11.62 -11.99 4.17
CA GLY A 29 -12.23 -10.78 3.63
C GLY A 29 -11.37 -9.51 3.67
N PHE A 30 -10.15 -9.57 4.20
CA PHE A 30 -9.25 -8.41 4.26
C PHE A 30 -8.99 -7.82 2.86
N ALA A 31 -9.10 -6.50 2.72
CA ALA A 31 -8.85 -5.76 1.49
C ALA A 31 -7.59 -4.90 1.60
N CYS A 32 -6.64 -5.07 0.67
CA CYS A 32 -5.33 -4.41 0.66
C CYS A 32 -5.16 -3.52 -0.58
N ARG A 33 -4.55 -2.33 -0.40
CA ARG A 33 -4.22 -1.38 -1.48
C ARG A 33 -2.77 -0.90 -1.46
N ASP A 34 -1.91 -1.49 -0.65
CA ASP A 34 -0.57 -0.95 -0.37
C ASP A 34 0.31 -0.85 -1.64
N CYS A 35 0.11 -1.77 -2.58
CA CYS A 35 0.84 -1.78 -3.84
C CYS A 35 0.22 -0.87 -4.93
N MET A 36 -0.97 -0.29 -4.69
CA MET A 36 -1.71 0.51 -5.68
C MET A 36 -1.25 1.97 -5.79
N GLY A 37 -0.29 2.39 -4.96
CA GLY A 37 0.13 3.79 -4.86
C GLY A 37 -0.84 4.61 -4.00
N SER A 38 -0.48 5.88 -3.80
CA SER A 38 -1.28 6.83 -3.02
C SER A 38 -2.14 7.70 -3.95
N ASP A 39 -3.31 8.12 -3.47
CA ASP A 39 -4.10 9.17 -4.11
C ASP A 39 -3.39 10.54 -4.06
N GLN A 40 -2.38 10.68 -3.21
CA GLN A 40 -1.56 11.87 -3.14
C GLN A 40 -0.51 11.86 -4.27
N PRO A 41 -0.39 12.94 -5.04
CA PRO A 41 0.68 13.06 -6.01
C PRO A 41 2.05 13.05 -5.30
N PRO A 42 3.12 12.64 -6.00
CA PRO A 42 4.47 12.75 -5.47
C PRO A 42 4.76 14.21 -5.06
N MET A 43 5.39 14.39 -3.91
CA MET A 43 5.84 15.70 -3.45
C MET A 43 6.89 16.26 -4.41
N SER A 44 6.89 17.57 -4.61
CA SER A 44 7.99 18.25 -5.30
C SER A 44 9.28 18.18 -4.46
N ALA A 45 10.42 18.33 -5.13
CA ALA A 45 11.72 18.34 -4.44
C ALA A 45 11.83 19.47 -3.39
N GLU A 46 11.14 20.60 -3.61
CA GLU A 46 11.11 21.69 -2.64
C GLU A 46 10.28 21.36 -1.40
N GLU A 47 9.08 20.80 -1.58
CA GLU A 47 8.23 20.37 -0.47
C GLU A 47 8.91 19.29 0.38
N LEU A 48 9.60 18.35 -0.27
CA LEU A 48 10.34 17.30 0.42
C LEU A 48 11.51 17.86 1.25
N ARG A 49 12.24 18.87 0.73
CA ARG A 49 13.31 19.55 1.48
C ARG A 49 12.81 20.30 2.71
N ARG A 50 11.57 20.81 2.67
CA ARG A 50 10.93 21.50 3.80
C ARG A 50 10.41 20.53 4.87
N ARG A 51 10.31 19.23 4.55
CA ARG A 51 9.79 18.17 5.42
C ARG A 51 10.75 16.98 5.49
N PRO A 52 11.98 17.17 6.00
CA PRO A 52 13.00 16.12 6.05
C PRO A 52 12.57 14.88 6.84
N GLU A 53 11.60 15.01 7.75
CA GLU A 53 10.99 13.89 8.47
C GLU A 53 10.32 12.85 7.54
N ALA A 54 9.86 13.26 6.36
CA ALA A 54 9.26 12.37 5.38
C ALA A 54 10.27 11.36 4.78
N LEU A 55 11.58 11.62 4.92
CA LEU A 55 12.64 10.73 4.46
C LEU A 55 13.04 9.68 5.51
N LEU A 56 12.73 9.91 6.79
CA LEU A 56 13.17 9.07 7.91
C LEU A 56 12.29 7.82 8.11
N ASN A 57 11.07 7.79 7.56
CA ASN A 57 10.11 6.69 7.76
C ASN A 57 10.27 5.50 6.78
N ARG A 58 11.48 5.08 6.43
CA ARG A 58 11.72 3.80 5.73
C ARG A 58 11.99 2.60 6.66
N GLN A 59 11.94 2.77 7.98
CA GLN A 59 12.32 1.73 8.97
C GLN A 59 11.18 1.32 9.93
N GLY A 60 9.91 1.52 9.57
CA GLY A 60 8.77 1.30 10.48
C GLY A 60 7.69 0.32 10.03
N GLU A 61 7.95 -0.57 9.06
CA GLU A 61 7.03 -1.63 8.65
C GLU A 61 7.68 -3.02 8.76
N GLU A 62 8.24 -3.32 9.94
CA GLU A 62 8.57 -4.69 10.38
C GLU A 62 8.26 -4.80 11.88
N ASP A 63 7.00 -5.11 12.21
CA ASP A 63 6.58 -5.74 13.48
C ASP A 63 5.33 -6.61 13.22
#